data_AF-A0A2J7QDV8-F1
#
_entry.id   AF-A0A2J7QDV8-F1
#
_cell.length_a   1.000
_cell.length_b   1.000
_cell.length_c   1.000
_cell.angle_alpha   90.00
_cell.angle_beta   90.00
_cell.angle_gamma   90.00
#
_symmetry.space_group_name_H-M   'P 1'
#
loop_
_entity.id
_entity.type
_entity.pdbx_description
1 polymer ?
#
loop_
_entity_poly.entity_id
_entity_poly.type
_entity_poly.pdbx_seq_one_letter_code
_entity_poly.pdbx_strand_id
1 'polypeptide(L)'
;MIINPTKSKAVCFTRAKVMEPLNYSLRYRNHLNWGTLTQRRQIACICALLKACTGERAWKTIGDRLQRPCYLSRGDHDKKIRSRKQSTDIRKYSFVNRTIQIWNQLPSDALGTLSCKPNNFRKRLRKVINEAT
;
A
#
# COMPACT_ATOMS: atom_id res chain seq x y z
N MET A 1 38.31 31.49 -10.83
CA MET A 1 38.53 30.98 -9.45
C MET A 1 39.28 29.66 -9.58
N ILE A 2 40.58 29.63 -9.27
CA ILE A 2 41.44 28.46 -9.46
C ILE A 2 41.54 27.74 -8.11
N ILE A 3 41.01 26.51 -8.04
CA ILE A 3 41.02 25.71 -6.81
C ILE A 3 42.32 24.90 -6.77
N ASN A 4 43.11 25.08 -5.71
CA ASN A 4 44.42 24.46 -5.54
C ASN A 4 44.26 23.01 -5.00
N PRO A 5 44.63 21.96 -5.76
CA PRO A 5 44.30 20.57 -5.43
C PRO A 5 45.04 20.02 -4.21
N THR A 6 46.19 20.59 -3.82
CA THR A 6 46.98 20.15 -2.66
C THR A 6 46.34 20.45 -1.31
N LYS A 7 45.30 21.30 -1.27
CA LYS A 7 44.56 21.65 -0.04
C LYS A 7 43.18 20.99 0.07
N SER A 8 42.77 20.21 -0.94
CA SER A 8 41.48 19.53 -0.93
C SER A 8 41.61 18.15 -0.29
N LYS A 9 41.34 18.05 1.02
CA LYS A 9 41.12 16.74 1.67
C LYS A 9 39.73 16.22 1.28
N ALA A 10 39.63 15.61 0.10
CA ALA A 10 38.47 14.82 -0.24
C ALA A 10 38.44 13.57 0.65
N VAL A 11 37.50 13.51 1.59
CA VAL A 11 37.22 12.31 2.37
C VAL A 11 36.52 11.31 1.45
N CYS A 12 37.31 10.43 0.84
CA CYS A 12 36.80 9.32 0.06
C CYS A 12 36.14 8.31 1.01
N PHE A 13 34.81 8.29 1.06
CA PHE A 13 34.07 7.18 1.68
C PHE A 13 34.12 5.98 0.75
N THR A 14 35.10 5.09 0.95
CA THR A 14 35.06 3.76 0.36
C THR A 14 33.93 2.98 1.03
N ARG A 15 32.84 2.78 0.28
CA ARG A 15 31.71 1.94 0.69
C ARG A 15 32.22 0.50 0.81
N ALA A 16 32.57 0.08 2.02
CA ALA A 16 32.87 -1.31 2.33
C ALA A 16 31.64 -2.16 1.96
N LYS A 17 31.80 -3.11 1.04
CA LYS A 17 30.77 -4.12 0.75
C LYS A 17 30.70 -5.07 1.95
N VAL A 18 29.90 -4.71 2.96
CA VAL A 18 29.44 -5.68 3.96
C VAL A 18 28.44 -6.60 3.23
N MET A 19 28.84 -7.84 2.95
CA MET A 19 27.96 -8.86 2.32
C MET A 19 26.97 -9.50 3.29
N GLU A 20 27.02 -9.16 4.58
CA GLU A 20 26.25 -9.78 5.67
C GLU A 20 25.03 -8.99 6.25
N PRO A 21 24.53 -7.85 5.74
CA PRO A 21 23.40 -7.16 6.38
C PRO A 21 22.02 -7.74 6.01
N LEU A 22 21.93 -8.54 4.93
CA LEU A 22 20.65 -9.04 4.44
C LEU A 22 20.07 -10.16 5.33
N ASN A 23 20.94 -11.04 5.86
CA ASN A 23 20.50 -12.19 6.66
C ASN A 23 20.03 -11.82 8.07
N TYR A 24 20.67 -10.85 8.73
CA TYR A 24 20.27 -10.42 10.07
C TYR A 24 18.87 -9.79 10.06
N SER A 25 18.59 -8.94 9.06
CA SER A 25 17.28 -8.28 8.93
C SER A 25 16.12 -9.24 8.58
N LEU A 26 16.43 -10.35 7.89
CA LEU A 26 15.46 -11.38 7.52
C LEU A 26 15.10 -12.26 8.73
N ARG A 27 16.08 -12.71 9.51
CA ARG A 27 15.84 -13.53 10.72
C ARG A 27 15.02 -12.78 11.78
N TYR A 28 15.30 -11.50 12.00
CA TYR A 28 14.55 -10.69 12.96
C TYR A 28 13.08 -10.45 12.53
N ARG A 29 12.80 -10.33 11.23
CA ARG A 29 11.42 -10.21 10.71
C ARG A 29 10.56 -11.43 10.97
N ASN A 30 11.13 -12.62 10.81
CA ASN A 30 10.40 -13.88 10.96
C ASN A 30 9.93 -14.07 12.40
N HIS A 31 10.77 -13.68 13.37
CA HIS A 31 10.43 -13.79 14.80
C HIS A 31 9.33 -12.80 15.24
N LEU A 32 9.17 -11.68 14.52
CA LEU A 32 8.14 -10.68 14.79
C LEU A 32 6.84 -10.93 14.01
N ASN A 33 6.79 -11.96 13.17
CA ASN A 33 5.66 -12.25 12.29
C ASN A 33 5.29 -11.05 11.38
N TRP A 34 6.31 -10.30 10.94
CA TRP A 34 6.13 -9.14 10.07
C TRP A 34 6.03 -9.61 8.62
N GLY A 35 4.88 -9.36 7.98
CA GLY A 35 4.68 -9.66 6.57
C GLY A 35 5.69 -8.99 5.64
N THR A 36 5.77 -9.49 4.41
CA THR A 36 6.70 -8.98 3.40
C THR A 36 6.50 -7.48 3.16
N LEU A 37 7.52 -6.77 2.65
CA LEU A 37 7.40 -5.34 2.35
C LEU A 37 6.23 -5.08 1.38
N THR A 38 6.01 -5.99 0.43
CA THR A 38 4.90 -5.95 -0.53
C THR A 38 3.56 -6.04 0.19
N GLN A 39 3.37 -7.03 1.08
CA GLN A 39 2.14 -7.17 1.87
C GLN A 39 1.88 -5.93 2.73
N ARG A 40 2.91 -5.40 3.41
CA ARG A 40 2.78 -4.20 4.22
C ARG A 40 2.38 -2.97 3.40
N ARG A 41 2.95 -2.80 2.21
CA ARG A 41 2.56 -1.75 1.27
C ARG A 41 1.11 -1.94 0.83
N GLN A 42 0.71 -3.15 0.44
CA GLN A 42 -0.68 -3.44 0.06
C GLN A 42 -1.67 -3.11 1.19
N ILE A 43 -1.39 -3.54 2.43
CA ILE A 43 -2.22 -3.24 3.59
C ILE A 43 -2.33 -1.72 3.80
N ALA A 44 -1.22 -0.99 3.70
CA ALA A 44 -1.21 0.46 3.85
C ALA A 44 -2.05 1.15 2.77
N CYS A 45 -1.93 0.70 1.50
CA CYS A 45 -2.73 1.21 0.39
C CYS A 45 -4.23 1.00 0.62
N ILE A 46 -4.63 -0.23 0.97
CA ILE A 46 -6.03 -0.59 1.24
C ILE A 46 -6.58 0.22 2.42
N CYS A 47 -5.78 0.42 3.48
CA CYS A 47 -6.16 1.26 4.61
C CYS A 47 -6.34 2.73 4.20
N ALA A 48 -5.50 3.27 3.31
CA ALA A 48 -5.68 4.63 2.81
C ALA A 48 -6.98 4.77 2.00
N LEU A 49 -7.33 3.76 1.19
CA LEU A 49 -8.59 3.74 0.46
C LEU A 49 -9.80 3.68 1.42
N LEU A 50 -9.71 2.85 2.47
CA LEU A 50 -10.73 2.79 3.52
C LEU A 50 -10.96 4.17 4.14
N LYS A 51 -9.88 4.88 4.51
CA LYS A 51 -9.94 6.24 5.08
C LYS A 51 -10.61 7.23 4.14
N ALA A 52 -10.36 7.10 2.84
CA ALA A 52 -11.01 7.91 1.81
C ALA A 52 -12.51 7.61 1.72
N CYS A 53 -12.90 6.32 1.76
CA CYS A 53 -14.30 5.90 1.74
C CYS A 53 -15.07 6.31 3.01
N THR A 54 -14.42 6.32 4.18
CA THR A 54 -15.03 6.78 5.43
C THR A 54 -15.08 8.31 5.54
N GLY A 55 -14.50 9.05 4.59
CA GLY A 55 -14.51 10.51 4.60
C GLY A 55 -13.58 11.14 5.63
N GLU A 56 -12.47 10.49 6.01
CA GLU A 56 -11.47 11.15 6.86
C GLU A 56 -11.03 12.47 6.23
N ARG A 57 -10.95 13.55 7.02
CA ARG A 57 -10.75 14.93 6.52
C ARG A 57 -9.56 15.07 5.56
N ALA A 58 -8.44 14.40 5.84
CA ALA A 58 -7.24 14.42 5.00
C ALA A 58 -7.41 13.71 3.64
N TRP A 59 -8.41 12.83 3.52
CA TRP A 59 -8.67 11.99 2.35
C TRP A 59 -9.97 12.34 1.63
N LYS A 60 -10.70 13.37 2.10
CA LYS A 60 -12.01 13.77 1.56
C LYS A 60 -11.97 14.03 0.06
N THR A 61 -10.98 14.78 -0.42
CA THR A 61 -10.83 15.10 -1.86
C THR A 61 -10.65 13.87 -2.74
N ILE A 62 -10.03 12.81 -2.22
CA ILE A 62 -9.89 11.53 -2.92
C ILE A 62 -11.19 10.75 -2.82
N GLY A 63 -11.79 10.68 -1.62
CA GLY A 63 -13.08 10.03 -1.37
C GLY A 63 -14.19 10.55 -2.27
N ASP A 64 -14.32 11.86 -2.42
CA ASP A 64 -15.34 12.52 -3.25
C ASP A 64 -15.20 12.16 -4.75
N ARG A 65 -13.99 11.76 -5.19
CA ARG A 65 -13.73 11.30 -6.57
C ARG A 65 -14.04 9.82 -6.77
N LEU A 66 -14.15 9.04 -5.69
CA LEU A 66 -14.52 7.62 -5.78
C LEU A 66 -16.01 7.54 -6.07
N GLN A 67 -16.36 6.74 -7.08
CA GLN A 67 -17.75 6.56 -7.49
C GLN A 67 -18.17 5.12 -7.27
N ARG A 68 -19.43 4.92 -6.91
CA ARG A 68 -20.04 3.60 -6.86
C ARG A 68 -20.28 3.10 -8.31
N PRO A 69 -20.11 1.80 -8.59
CA PRO A 69 -20.51 1.20 -9.85
C PRO A 69 -22.02 1.40 -10.11
N CYS A 70 -22.40 1.50 -11.38
CA CYS A 70 -23.82 1.54 -11.78
C CYS A 70 -24.53 0.20 -11.55
N TYR A 71 -23.76 -0.89 -11.46
CA TYR A 71 -24.27 -2.24 -11.26
C TYR A 71 -23.31 -3.03 -10.35
N LEU A 72 -23.88 -3.89 -9.49
CA LEU A 72 -23.15 -4.82 -8.63
C LEU A 72 -23.55 -6.24 -9.02
N SER A 73 -22.58 -7.08 -9.33
CA SER A 73 -22.81 -8.50 -9.56
C SER A 73 -22.96 -9.24 -8.22
N ARG A 74 -23.51 -10.47 -8.24
CA ARG A 74 -23.71 -11.27 -7.02
C ARG A 74 -22.42 -11.56 -6.25
N GLY A 75 -21.27 -11.61 -6.92
CA GLY A 75 -19.96 -11.82 -6.29
C GLY A 75 -19.31 -10.53 -5.78
N ASP A 76 -19.91 -9.37 -6.03
CA ASP A 76 -19.36 -8.08 -5.62
C ASP A 76 -19.76 -7.73 -4.19
N HIS A 77 -18.85 -7.09 -3.47
CA HIS A 77 -19.15 -6.51 -2.16
C HIS A 77 -19.76 -5.10 -2.29
N ASP A 78 -20.55 -4.68 -1.30
CA ASP A 78 -21.31 -3.41 -1.33
C ASP A 78 -20.46 -2.16 -1.56
N LYS A 79 -19.20 -2.22 -1.10
CA LYS A 79 -18.23 -1.12 -1.17
C LYS A 79 -17.37 -1.15 -2.42
N LYS A 80 -17.79 -1.88 -3.47
CA LYS A 80 -17.06 -1.92 -4.73
C LYS A 80 -16.95 -0.51 -5.28
N ILE A 81 -15.78 -0.17 -5.77
CA ILE A 81 -15.50 1.15 -6.35
C ILE A 81 -15.42 1.00 -7.86
N ARG A 82 -16.04 1.94 -8.58
CA ARG A 82 -15.99 1.99 -10.04
C ARG A 82 -14.54 2.15 -10.49
N SER A 83 -14.04 1.18 -11.25
CA SER A 83 -12.77 1.32 -11.96
C SER A 83 -12.93 2.36 -13.07
N ARG A 84 -12.06 3.38 -13.11
CA ARG A 84 -12.01 4.31 -14.24
C ARG A 84 -11.13 3.71 -15.33
N LYS A 85 -11.64 3.62 -16.55
CA LYS A 85 -10.82 3.31 -17.73
C LYS A 85 -9.93 4.51 -18.01
N GLN A 86 -8.61 4.35 -17.87
CA GLN A 86 -7.63 5.40 -18.12
C GLN A 86 -6.86 5.06 -19.39
N SER A 87 -6.73 6.02 -20.31
CA SER A 87 -6.00 5.83 -21.56
C SER A 87 -4.48 5.99 -21.40
N THR A 88 -4.03 6.74 -20.39
CA THR A 88 -2.61 7.00 -20.16
C THR A 88 -2.03 6.06 -19.12
N ASP A 89 -0.85 5.51 -19.40
CA ASP A 89 -0.13 4.61 -18.48
C ASP A 89 0.11 5.27 -17.12
N ILE A 90 0.42 6.57 -17.10
CA ILE A 90 0.60 7.36 -15.87
C ILE A 90 -0.60 7.21 -14.93
N ARG A 91 -1.82 7.27 -15.47
CA ARG A 91 -3.03 7.15 -14.66
C ARG A 91 -3.39 5.70 -14.40
N LYS A 92 -3.12 4.77 -15.33
CA LYS A 92 -3.34 3.33 -15.15
C LYS A 92 -2.55 2.78 -13.95
N TYR A 93 -1.28 3.15 -13.84
CA TYR A 93 -0.40 2.74 -12.75
C TYR A 93 -0.43 3.69 -11.54
N SER A 94 -1.39 4.62 -11.51
CA SER A 94 -1.59 5.47 -10.34
C SER A 94 -1.97 4.65 -9.11
N PHE A 95 -1.54 5.14 -7.95
CA PHE A 95 -1.82 4.55 -6.64
C PHE A 95 -3.30 4.18 -6.47
N VAL A 96 -4.22 5.09 -6.83
CA VAL A 96 -5.66 4.92 -6.64
C VAL A 96 -6.20 3.76 -7.49
N ASN A 97 -5.88 3.72 -8.79
CA ASN A 97 -6.43 2.68 -9.67
C ASN A 97 -5.90 1.28 -9.33
N ARG A 98 -4.61 1.16 -9.02
CA ARG A 98 -4.02 -0.11 -8.58
C ARG A 98 -4.64 -0.58 -7.26
N THR A 99 -4.89 0.34 -6.34
CA THR A 99 -5.51 0.03 -5.04
C THR A 99 -6.98 -0.34 -5.19
N ILE A 100 -7.73 0.31 -6.08
CA ILE A 100 -9.14 -0.04 -6.38
C ILE A 100 -9.24 -1.46 -6.93
N GLN A 101 -8.31 -1.88 -7.80
CA GLN A 101 -8.31 -3.26 -8.31
C GLN A 101 -8.16 -4.28 -7.19
N ILE A 102 -7.18 -4.08 -6.31
CA ILE A 102 -6.95 -4.95 -5.15
C ILE A 102 -8.17 -4.92 -4.21
N TRP A 103 -8.70 -3.72 -3.94
CA TRP A 103 -9.86 -3.53 -3.09
C TRP A 103 -11.08 -4.30 -3.57
N ASN A 104 -11.39 -4.20 -4.87
CA ASN A 104 -12.55 -4.85 -5.49
C ASN A 104 -12.45 -6.38 -5.52
N GLN A 105 -11.26 -6.93 -5.31
CA GLN A 105 -11.02 -8.38 -5.21
C GLN A 105 -11.10 -8.91 -3.78
N LEU A 106 -11.24 -8.02 -2.78
CA LEU A 106 -11.35 -8.45 -1.39
C LEU A 106 -12.70 -9.12 -1.14
N PRO A 107 -12.75 -10.21 -0.36
CA PRO A 107 -14.01 -10.81 0.03
C PRO A 107 -14.81 -9.84 0.91
N SER A 108 -16.14 -9.87 0.78
CA SER A 108 -17.05 -8.98 1.52
C SER A 108 -16.82 -9.02 3.04
N ASP A 109 -16.54 -10.21 3.57
CA ASP A 109 -16.29 -10.47 4.99
C ASP A 109 -15.07 -9.71 5.54
N ALA A 110 -14.06 -9.48 4.69
CA ALA A 110 -12.87 -8.72 5.04
C ALA A 110 -13.15 -7.24 5.23
N LEU A 111 -14.07 -6.70 4.41
CA LEU A 111 -14.49 -5.30 4.46
C LEU A 111 -15.48 -5.05 5.61
N GLY A 112 -16.26 -6.06 6.00
CA GLY A 112 -17.17 -6.08 7.15
C GLY A 112 -18.08 -4.86 7.28
N THR A 113 -18.66 -4.66 8.46
CA THR A 113 -19.29 -3.38 8.81
C THR A 113 -18.18 -2.36 9.04
N LEU A 114 -18.20 -1.29 8.23
CA LEU A 114 -17.18 -0.24 8.10
C LEU A 114 -16.89 0.53 9.42
N SER A 115 -17.67 0.25 10.47
CA SER A 115 -17.59 0.79 11.83
C SER A 115 -16.44 0.21 12.69
N CYS A 116 -15.74 -0.82 12.23
CA CYS A 116 -14.68 -1.44 13.02
C CYS A 116 -13.45 -0.52 13.18
N LYS A 117 -12.98 -0.36 14.42
CA LYS A 117 -11.68 0.27 14.74
C LYS A 117 -10.60 -0.14 13.71
N PRO A 118 -9.75 0.78 13.22
CA PRO A 118 -8.82 0.52 12.12
C PRO A 118 -7.86 -0.66 12.38
N ASN A 119 -7.56 -0.95 13.64
CA ASN A 119 -6.75 -2.11 14.03
C ASN A 119 -7.43 -3.45 13.72
N ASN A 120 -8.75 -3.55 13.88
CA ASN A 120 -9.50 -4.78 13.58
C ASN A 120 -9.54 -5.03 12.07
N PHE A 121 -9.73 -3.97 11.29
CA PHE A 121 -9.66 -4.04 9.83
C PHE A 121 -8.29 -4.53 9.36
N ARG A 122 -7.20 -3.98 9.91
CA ARG A 122 -5.83 -4.43 9.60
C ARG A 122 -5.60 -5.90 9.93
N LYS A 123 -6.16 -6.42 11.03
CA LYS A 123 -6.05 -7.85 11.38
C LYS A 123 -6.76 -8.73 10.34
N ARG A 124 -7.99 -8.37 9.94
CA ARG A 124 -8.74 -9.10 8.91
C ARG A 124 -8.03 -9.09 7.56
N LEU A 125 -7.51 -7.92 7.14
CA LEU A 125 -6.72 -7.81 5.91
C LEU A 125 -5.48 -8.70 5.93
N ARG A 126 -4.74 -8.74 7.05
CA ARG A 126 -3.57 -9.63 7.16
C ARG A 126 -3.96 -11.09 6.97
N LYS A 127 -5.07 -11.53 7.57
CA LYS A 127 -5.57 -12.90 7.42
C LYS A 127 -5.84 -13.21 5.95
N VAL A 128 -6.63 -12.39 5.25
CA VAL A 128 -6.96 -12.60 3.84
C VAL A 128 -5.74 -12.56 2.93
N ILE A 129 -4.84 -11.59 3.14
CA ILE A 129 -3.64 -11.46 2.31
C ILE A 129 -2.71 -12.66 2.51
N ASN A 130 -2.56 -13.14 3.75
CA ASN A 130 -1.73 -14.30 4.05
C ASN A 130 -2.35 -15.62 3.55
N GLU A 131 -3.67 -15.74 3.50
CA GLU A 131 -4.37 -16.92 2.94
C GLU A 131 -4.33 -16.96 1.41
N ALA A 132 -4.14 -15.81 0.76
CA ALA A 132 -4.06 -15.69 -0.69
C ALA A 132 -2.63 -15.79 -1.27
N THR A 133 -1.60 -15.89 -0.40
CA THR A 133 -0.19 -16.04 -0.83
C THR A 133 0.28 -17.47 -0.61
#